data_AF-A0A819RHH0-F1
#
_entry.id   AF-A0A819RHH0-F1
#
_cell.length_a   1.000
_cell.length_b   1.000
_cell.length_c   1.000
_cell.angle_alpha   90.00
_cell.angle_beta   90.00
_cell.angle_gamma   90.00
#
_symmetry.space_group_name_H-M   'P 1'
#
loop_
_entity.id
_entity.type
_entity.pdbx_description
1 polymer ?
#
loop_
_entity_poly.entity_id
_entity_poly.type
_entity_poly.pdbx_seq_one_letter_code
_entity_poly.pdbx_strand_id
1 'polypeptide(L)'
;CVGHLNHRYFFQFCFFLTIGAFYAATLGFSEFQHFLFGRKAFSYLDLLFGRGVNEVEILPTVTNPSMYFTFLFLFIVAVTAGVVLFGFTLWHFWLVSNAETTIDFHTNSTERKRLKQLKQTFINPYDLGFILNWKMFLGLNKWYEILYKNFLPSTHRPFCDGINWPIRKITKSFEEQKKLVMMNV
;
A
#
# COMPACT_ATOMS: atom_id res chain seq x y z
N CYS A 1 7.47 9.47 -14.70
CA CYS A 1 8.50 9.21 -13.67
C CYS A 1 7.89 9.36 -12.28
N VAL A 2 8.32 8.54 -11.31
CA VAL A 2 7.95 8.70 -9.88
C VAL A 2 9.17 9.25 -9.14
N GLY A 3 8.97 10.31 -8.37
CA GLY A 3 10.01 11.08 -7.67
C GLY A 3 9.40 11.93 -6.56
N HIS A 4 10.15 12.92 -6.06
CA HIS A 4 9.82 13.65 -4.83
C HIS A 4 8.36 14.14 -4.72
N LEU A 5 7.85 14.81 -5.75
CA LEU A 5 6.53 15.46 -5.70
C LEU A 5 5.36 14.50 -5.90
N ASN A 6 5.59 13.27 -6.39
CA ASN A 6 4.51 12.32 -6.71
C ASN A 6 4.66 10.93 -6.09
N HIS A 7 5.76 10.65 -5.40
CA HIS A 7 6.01 9.35 -4.75
C HIS A 7 4.90 8.98 -3.75
N ARG A 8 4.40 9.98 -3.01
CA ARG A 8 3.25 9.81 -2.10
C ARG A 8 1.97 9.37 -2.81
N TYR A 9 1.60 10.06 -3.89
CA TYR A 9 0.39 9.74 -4.65
C TYR A 9 0.50 8.38 -5.33
N PHE A 10 1.70 8.02 -5.81
CA PHE A 10 1.97 6.71 -6.35
C PHE A 10 1.73 5.60 -5.30
N PHE A 11 2.26 5.76 -4.08
CA PHE A 11 2.02 4.80 -3.01
C PHE A 11 0.54 4.70 -2.64
N GLN A 12 -0.16 5.84 -2.52
CA GLN A 12 -1.60 5.88 -2.25
C GLN A 12 -2.40 5.17 -3.34
N PHE A 13 -2.08 5.41 -4.60
CA PHE A 13 -2.69 4.73 -5.74
C PHE A 13 -2.54 3.20 -5.62
N CYS A 14 -1.32 2.71 -5.39
CA CYS A 14 -1.07 1.27 -5.22
C CYS A 14 -1.82 0.70 -4.01
N PHE A 15 -1.84 1.42 -2.89
CA PHE A 15 -2.53 1.03 -1.67
C PHE A 15 -4.05 0.90 -1.87
N PHE A 16 -4.69 1.93 -2.43
CA PHE A 16 -6.12 1.91 -2.69
C PHE A 16 -6.51 0.90 -3.76
N LEU A 17 -5.68 0.74 -4.80
CA LEU A 17 -5.92 -0.26 -5.84
C LEU A 17 -5.85 -1.69 -5.28
N THR A 18 -4.90 -1.95 -4.36
CA THR A 18 -4.80 -3.22 -3.65
C THR A 18 -6.04 -3.50 -2.81
N ILE A 19 -6.50 -2.52 -2.02
CA ILE A 19 -7.73 -2.65 -1.23
C ILE A 19 -8.94 -2.89 -2.14
N GLY A 20 -9.07 -2.14 -3.24
CA GLY A 20 -10.15 -2.30 -4.19
C GLY A 20 -10.18 -3.68 -4.85
N ALA A 21 -9.01 -4.23 -5.19
CA ALA A 21 -8.90 -5.58 -5.75
C ALA A 21 -9.34 -6.66 -4.74
N PHE A 22 -8.89 -6.57 -3.48
CA PHE A 22 -9.36 -7.49 -2.43
C PHE A 22 -10.84 -7.32 -2.10
N TYR A 23 -11.34 -6.09 -2.11
CA TYR A 23 -12.76 -5.82 -1.93
C TYR A 23 -13.60 -6.48 -3.04
N ALA A 24 -13.21 -6.33 -4.31
CA ALA A 24 -13.87 -7.00 -5.42
C ALA A 24 -13.78 -8.54 -5.31
N ALA A 25 -12.62 -9.07 -4.92
CA ALA A 25 -12.42 -10.51 -4.73
C ALA A 25 -13.27 -11.08 -3.59
N THR A 26 -13.39 -10.37 -2.46
CA THR A 26 -14.19 -10.83 -1.32
C THR A 26 -15.69 -10.82 -1.62
N LEU A 27 -16.19 -9.78 -2.30
CA LEU A 27 -17.59 -9.73 -2.73
C LEU A 27 -17.91 -10.77 -3.82
N GLY A 28 -17.01 -10.97 -4.78
CA GLY A 28 -17.19 -11.93 -5.87
C GLY A 28 -17.02 -13.40 -5.45
N PHE A 29 -16.51 -13.67 -4.24
CA PHE A 29 -16.17 -15.03 -3.83
C PHE A 29 -17.37 -15.97 -3.73
N SER A 30 -18.51 -15.48 -3.20
CA SER A 30 -19.73 -16.30 -3.08
C SER A 30 -20.27 -16.72 -4.47
N GLU A 31 -20.31 -15.78 -5.40
CA GLU A 31 -20.73 -16.04 -6.78
C GLU A 31 -19.74 -16.95 -7.51
N PHE A 32 -18.44 -16.75 -7.32
CA PHE A 32 -17.40 -17.65 -7.86
C PHE A 32 -17.57 -19.10 -7.40
N GLN A 33 -17.89 -19.32 -6.11
CA GLN A 33 -18.15 -20.67 -5.59
C GLN A 33 -19.42 -21.29 -6.17
N HIS A 34 -20.47 -20.48 -6.37
CA HIS A 34 -21.68 -20.92 -7.03
C HIS A 34 -21.40 -21.37 -8.47
N PHE A 35 -20.62 -20.58 -9.21
CA PHE A 35 -20.28 -20.86 -10.60
C PHE A 35 -19.34 -22.05 -10.80
N LEU A 36 -18.36 -22.26 -9.91
CA LEU A 36 -17.42 -23.38 -10.03
C LEU A 36 -17.93 -24.70 -9.45
N PHE A 37 -18.61 -24.65 -8.30
CA PHE A 37 -18.94 -25.85 -7.53
C PHE A 37 -20.44 -26.18 -7.53
N GLY A 38 -21.29 -25.34 -8.12
CA GLY A 38 -22.74 -25.49 -8.08
C GLY A 38 -23.31 -25.38 -6.66
N ARG A 39 -22.56 -24.78 -5.73
CA ARG A 39 -22.94 -24.61 -4.32
C ARG A 39 -22.91 -23.13 -3.98
N LYS A 40 -24.02 -22.57 -3.49
CA LYS A 40 -23.99 -21.27 -2.82
C LYS A 40 -23.44 -21.45 -1.43
N ALA A 41 -22.21 -21.02 -1.21
CA ALA A 41 -21.74 -20.82 0.16
C ALA A 41 -22.46 -19.58 0.69
N PHE A 42 -23.34 -19.78 1.67
CA PHE A 42 -24.03 -18.69 2.35
C PHE A 42 -22.98 -17.77 3.00
N SER A 43 -22.89 -16.52 2.53
CA SER A 43 -21.88 -15.58 3.01
C SER A 43 -22.33 -14.91 4.31
N TYR A 44 -21.40 -14.61 5.21
CA TYR A 44 -21.70 -13.85 6.43
C TYR A 44 -22.31 -12.47 6.15
N LEU A 45 -21.96 -11.86 4.99
CA LEU A 45 -22.57 -10.61 4.55
C LEU A 45 -24.04 -10.77 4.16
N ASP A 46 -24.45 -11.89 3.56
CA ASP A 46 -25.86 -12.14 3.24
C ASP A 46 -26.70 -12.22 4.52
N LEU A 47 -26.15 -12.81 5.59
CA LEU A 47 -26.76 -12.79 6.93
C LEU A 47 -26.86 -11.36 7.49
N LEU A 48 -25.79 -10.57 7.34
CA LEU A 48 -25.69 -9.20 7.86
C LEU A 48 -26.64 -8.24 7.15
N PHE A 49 -26.92 -8.47 5.86
CA PHE A 49 -27.90 -7.73 5.06
C PHE A 49 -29.31 -8.35 5.10
N GLY A 50 -29.53 -9.37 5.94
CA GLY A 50 -30.86 -9.94 6.17
C GLY A 50 -31.42 -10.77 5.01
N ARG A 51 -30.58 -11.24 4.08
CA ARG A 51 -31.00 -12.10 2.97
C ARG A 51 -31.35 -13.50 3.49
N GLY A 52 -32.65 -13.81 3.48
CA GLY A 52 -33.17 -15.11 3.91
C GLY A 52 -32.87 -16.22 2.91
N VAL A 53 -32.63 -17.43 3.44
CA VAL A 53 -32.38 -18.68 2.68
C VAL A 53 -33.46 -18.98 1.64
N ASN A 54 -34.68 -18.45 1.82
CA ASN A 54 -35.83 -18.69 0.96
C ASN A 54 -35.88 -17.80 -0.31
N GLU A 55 -35.07 -16.73 -0.40
CA GLU A 55 -34.91 -15.96 -1.65
C GLU A 55 -33.83 -16.56 -2.58
N VAL A 56 -33.10 -17.56 -2.10
CA VAL A 56 -31.98 -18.20 -2.79
C VAL A 56 -32.43 -18.99 -4.03
N GLU A 57 -33.71 -19.36 -4.10
CA GLU A 57 -34.32 -20.02 -5.26
C GLU A 57 -34.62 -19.06 -6.44
N ILE A 58 -34.59 -17.74 -6.23
CA ILE A 58 -34.88 -16.72 -7.26
C ILE A 58 -33.61 -15.99 -7.74
N LEU A 59 -32.40 -16.54 -7.49
CA LEU A 59 -31.25 -16.02 -8.22
C LEU A 59 -31.44 -16.38 -9.70
N PRO A 60 -31.34 -15.40 -10.62
CA PRO A 60 -31.52 -15.67 -12.03
C PRO A 60 -30.53 -16.76 -12.40
N THR A 61 -31.05 -17.91 -12.81
CA THR A 61 -30.28 -18.88 -13.57
C THR A 61 -29.63 -18.08 -14.69
N VAL A 62 -28.31 -17.89 -14.61
CA VAL A 62 -27.56 -17.11 -15.60
C VAL A 62 -27.65 -17.91 -16.88
N THR A 63 -28.65 -17.59 -17.70
CA THR A 63 -28.99 -18.33 -18.92
C THR A 63 -27.99 -18.09 -20.04
N ASN A 64 -27.15 -17.05 -19.92
CA ASN A 64 -26.19 -16.64 -20.95
C ASN A 64 -24.76 -17.08 -20.60
N PRO A 65 -24.16 -18.02 -21.36
CA PRO A 65 -22.78 -18.48 -21.16
C PRO A 65 -21.73 -17.36 -21.21
N SER A 66 -22.02 -16.27 -21.93
CA SER A 66 -21.15 -15.09 -22.02
C SER A 66 -20.99 -14.37 -20.68
N MET A 67 -22.06 -14.21 -19.91
CA MET A 67 -22.00 -13.53 -18.60
C MET A 67 -21.15 -14.32 -17.59
N TYR A 68 -21.28 -15.65 -17.60
CA TYR A 68 -20.46 -16.55 -16.79
C TYR A 68 -18.96 -16.38 -17.09
N PHE A 69 -18.61 -16.42 -18.37
CA PHE A 69 -17.22 -16.28 -18.80
C PHE A 69 -16.64 -14.92 -18.41
N THR A 70 -17.39 -13.84 -18.64
CA THR A 70 -16.97 -12.48 -18.26
C THR A 70 -16.77 -12.35 -16.75
N PHE A 71 -17.70 -12.86 -15.94
CA PHE A 71 -17.58 -12.80 -14.49
C PHE A 71 -16.33 -13.54 -13.99
N LEU A 72 -16.14 -14.79 -14.40
CA LEU A 72 -14.97 -15.58 -14.00
C LEU A 72 -13.66 -14.92 -14.43
N PHE A 73 -13.62 -14.39 -15.65
CA PHE A 73 -12.46 -13.66 -16.16
C PHE A 73 -12.15 -12.45 -15.26
N LEU A 74 -13.14 -11.60 -14.98
CA LEU A 74 -12.96 -10.43 -14.12
C LEU A 74 -12.55 -10.81 -12.70
N PHE A 75 -13.12 -11.87 -12.14
CA PHE A 75 -12.76 -12.37 -10.81
C PHE A 75 -11.30 -12.83 -10.75
N ILE A 76 -10.86 -13.63 -11.73
CA ILE A 76 -9.46 -14.09 -11.82
C ILE A 76 -8.52 -12.89 -11.98
N VAL A 77 -8.86 -11.93 -12.83
CA VAL A 77 -8.08 -10.70 -13.00
C VAL A 77 -8.00 -9.91 -11.69
N ALA A 78 -9.11 -9.76 -10.97
CA ALA A 78 -9.13 -9.05 -9.68
C ALA A 78 -8.24 -9.72 -8.63
N VAL A 79 -8.34 -11.05 -8.50
CA VAL A 79 -7.51 -11.82 -7.55
C VAL A 79 -6.03 -11.74 -7.91
N THR A 80 -5.69 -11.99 -9.18
CA THR A 80 -4.28 -11.99 -9.63
C THR A 80 -3.66 -10.60 -9.52
N ALA A 81 -4.36 -9.55 -9.99
CA ALA A 81 -3.92 -8.17 -9.83
C ALA A 81 -3.79 -7.79 -8.35
N GLY A 82 -4.75 -8.18 -7.51
CA GLY A 82 -4.71 -7.94 -6.06
C GLY A 82 -3.47 -8.53 -5.39
N VAL A 83 -3.12 -9.78 -5.70
CA VAL A 83 -1.92 -10.44 -5.14
C VAL A 83 -0.64 -9.75 -5.59
N VAL A 84 -0.51 -9.45 -6.89
CA VAL A 84 0.68 -8.77 -7.43
C VAL A 84 0.85 -7.38 -6.83
N LEU A 85 -0.24 -6.60 -6.79
CA LEU A 85 -0.24 -5.25 -6.24
C LEU A 85 0.01 -5.23 -4.74
N PHE A 86 -0.46 -6.24 -4.01
CA PHE A 86 -0.20 -6.38 -2.59
C PHE A 86 1.29 -6.56 -2.31
N GLY A 87 1.95 -7.48 -3.02
CA GLY A 87 3.40 -7.67 -2.92
C GLY A 87 4.18 -6.40 -3.28
N PHE A 88 3.76 -5.72 -4.34
CA PHE A 88 4.36 -4.46 -4.77
C PHE A 88 4.18 -3.33 -3.75
N THR A 89 3.00 -3.20 -3.17
CA THR A 89 2.70 -2.19 -2.14
C THR A 89 3.49 -2.47 -0.85
N LEU A 90 3.61 -3.74 -0.44
CA LEU A 90 4.43 -4.14 0.70
C LEU A 90 5.91 -3.83 0.49
N TRP A 91 6.42 -4.05 -0.72
CA TRP A 91 7.78 -3.68 -1.07
C TRP A 91 8.02 -2.17 -0.92
N HIS A 92 7.12 -1.35 -1.46
CA HIS A 92 7.20 0.10 -1.29
C HIS A 92 7.02 0.55 0.16
N PHE A 93 6.16 -0.11 0.92
CA PHE A 93 5.99 0.14 2.35
C PHE A 93 7.32 -0.09 3.10
N TRP A 94 8.03 -1.17 2.78
CA TRP A 94 9.34 -1.45 3.36
C TRP A 94 10.40 -0.41 2.96
N LEU A 95 10.43 0.02 1.69
CA LEU A 95 11.33 1.09 1.23
C LEU A 95 11.10 2.41 1.97
N VAL A 96 9.84 2.86 2.08
CA VAL A 96 9.46 4.08 2.80
C VAL A 96 9.85 3.98 4.28
N SER A 97 9.65 2.81 4.88
CA SER A 97 10.01 2.56 6.28
C SER A 97 11.50 2.72 6.56
N ASN A 98 12.36 2.44 5.58
CA ASN A 98 13.81 2.61 5.67
C ASN A 98 14.31 3.94 5.08
N ALA A 99 13.41 4.84 4.66
CA ALA A 99 13.76 6.08 3.93
C ALA A 99 14.68 5.83 2.71
N GLU A 100 14.40 4.79 1.93
CA GLU A 100 15.09 4.49 0.68
C GLU A 100 14.12 4.68 -0.51
N THR A 101 14.58 5.26 -1.62
CA THR A 101 13.90 5.11 -2.91
C THR A 101 14.29 3.79 -3.59
N THR A 102 13.62 3.41 -4.69
CA THR A 102 14.01 2.22 -5.47
C THR A 102 15.44 2.32 -6.00
N ILE A 103 15.88 3.54 -6.37
CA ILE A 103 17.26 3.78 -6.82
C ILE A 103 18.21 3.61 -5.64
N ASP A 104 17.88 4.21 -4.48
CA ASP A 104 18.71 4.10 -3.27
C ASP A 104 18.82 2.66 -2.82
N PHE A 105 17.76 1.85 -2.92
CA PHE A 105 17.82 0.44 -2.56
C PHE A 105 18.89 -0.32 -3.34
N HIS A 106 18.99 -0.09 -4.66
CA HIS A 106 20.01 -0.71 -5.50
C HIS A 106 21.42 -0.18 -5.20
N THR A 107 21.57 1.13 -5.01
CA THR A 107 22.84 1.75 -4.60
C THR A 107 23.30 1.22 -3.24
N ASN A 108 22.41 1.25 -2.25
CA ASN A 108 22.66 0.77 -0.90
C ASN A 108 22.92 -0.74 -0.87
N SER A 109 22.30 -1.54 -1.76
CA SER A 109 22.61 -2.96 -1.90
C SER A 109 24.05 -3.20 -2.35
N THR A 110 24.53 -2.40 -3.31
CA THR A 110 25.94 -2.44 -3.76
C THR A 110 26.89 -2.01 -2.65
N GLU A 111 26.58 -0.90 -1.96
CA GLU A 111 27.38 -0.42 -0.83
C GLU A 111 27.39 -1.40 0.35
N ARG A 112 26.26 -2.03 0.66
CA ARG A 112 26.16 -3.11 1.65
C ARG A 112 27.12 -4.25 1.34
N LYS A 113 27.24 -4.66 0.07
CA LYS A 113 28.19 -5.69 -0.36
C LYS A 113 29.64 -5.23 -0.21
N ARG A 114 29.96 -4.00 -0.63
CA ARG A 114 31.31 -3.41 -0.52
C ARG A 114 31.77 -3.29 0.93
N LEU A 115 30.93 -2.75 1.81
CA LEU A 115 31.28 -2.57 3.24
C LEU A 115 31.35 -3.90 3.99
N LYS A 116 30.55 -4.90 3.61
CA LYS A 116 30.67 -6.26 4.16
C LYS A 116 32.05 -6.87 3.89
N GLN A 117 32.63 -6.64 2.71
CA GLN A 117 34.00 -7.06 2.40
C GLN A 117 35.03 -6.35 3.29
N LEU A 118 34.78 -5.09 3.63
CA LEU A 118 35.61 -4.28 4.53
C LEU A 118 35.33 -4.53 6.02
N LYS A 119 34.48 -5.52 6.37
CA LYS A 119 34.02 -5.81 7.75
C LYS A 119 33.36 -4.60 8.45
N GLN A 120 32.75 -3.71 7.69
CA GLN A 120 32.01 -2.55 8.18
C GLN A 120 30.50 -2.74 7.96
N THR A 121 29.69 -2.15 8.84
CA THR A 121 28.23 -2.16 8.71
C THR A 121 27.76 -0.94 7.91
N PHE A 122 26.90 -1.16 6.92
CA PHE A 122 26.24 -0.07 6.21
C PHE A 122 25.02 0.42 7.02
N ILE A 123 24.94 1.73 7.21
CA ILE A 123 23.80 2.39 7.85
C ILE A 123 23.27 3.40 6.83
N ASN A 124 21.98 3.34 6.52
CA ASN A 124 21.36 4.33 5.62
C ASN A 124 21.42 5.71 6.29
N PRO A 125 22.08 6.72 5.68
CA PRO A 125 22.15 8.07 6.23
C PRO A 125 20.79 8.78 6.30
N TYR A 126 19.83 8.41 5.44
CA TYR A 126 18.51 9.06 5.39
C TYR A 126 17.47 8.39 6.31
N ASP A 127 17.79 7.25 6.91
CA ASP A 127 16.90 6.57 7.84
C ASP A 127 16.88 7.27 9.21
N LEU A 128 15.78 7.95 9.51
CA LEU A 128 15.56 8.64 10.78
C LEU A 128 14.69 7.83 11.75
N GLY A 129 14.37 6.59 11.39
CA GLY A 129 13.46 5.72 12.12
C GLY A 129 12.04 5.75 11.57
N PHE A 130 11.34 4.63 11.74
CA PHE A 130 10.04 4.32 11.14
C PHE A 130 9.04 5.48 11.19
N ILE A 131 8.77 6.02 12.38
CA ILE A 131 7.75 7.07 12.58
C ILE A 131 8.11 8.34 11.80
N LEU A 132 9.37 8.77 11.86
CA LEU A 132 9.78 10.04 11.24
C LEU A 132 9.86 9.91 9.72
N ASN A 133 10.34 8.75 9.23
CA ASN A 133 10.34 8.42 7.80
C ASN A 133 8.93 8.48 7.20
N TRP A 134 7.96 7.86 7.87
CA TRP A 134 6.55 7.87 7.43
C TRP A 134 5.92 9.26 7.50
N LYS A 135 6.19 10.03 8.56
CA LYS A 135 5.70 11.41 8.65
C LYS A 135 6.28 12.30 7.56
N MET A 136 7.57 12.16 7.27
CA MET A 136 8.23 12.89 6.18
C MET A 136 7.64 12.51 4.83
N PHE A 137 7.50 11.22 4.56
CA PHE A 137 6.93 10.71 3.32
C PHE A 137 5.49 11.18 3.08
N LEU A 138 4.66 11.12 4.13
CA LEU A 138 3.24 11.50 4.06
C LEU A 138 2.98 12.99 4.20
N GLY A 139 3.99 13.83 4.50
CA GLY A 139 3.80 15.28 4.69
C GLY A 139 2.97 15.65 5.93
N LEU A 140 3.08 14.84 7.00
CA LEU A 140 2.26 14.95 8.21
C LEU A 140 2.97 15.65 9.38
N ASN A 141 2.38 16.74 9.89
CA ASN A 141 2.87 17.33 11.14
C ASN A 141 2.41 16.48 12.33
N LYS A 142 1.11 16.20 12.34
CA LYS A 142 0.42 15.42 13.35
C LYS A 142 -0.29 14.25 12.69
N TRP A 143 -0.50 13.16 13.43
CA TRP A 143 -1.05 11.92 12.88
C TRP A 143 -2.51 12.06 12.45
N TYR A 144 -3.31 12.88 13.14
CA TYR A 144 -4.72 13.10 12.75
C TYR A 144 -4.84 13.76 11.37
N GLU A 145 -3.77 14.39 10.86
CA GLU A 145 -3.79 15.02 9.55
C GLU A 145 -3.84 14.02 8.39
N ILE A 146 -3.57 12.74 8.67
CA ILE A 146 -3.57 11.68 7.66
C ILE A 146 -4.90 11.57 6.91
N LEU A 147 -6.03 11.77 7.60
CA LEU A 147 -7.34 11.65 6.98
C LEU A 147 -7.56 12.75 5.93
N TYR A 148 -7.45 14.02 6.30
CA TYR A 148 -7.75 15.11 5.37
C TYR A 148 -6.60 15.42 4.39
N LYS A 149 -5.35 15.06 4.72
CA LYS A 149 -4.20 15.29 3.83
C LYS A 149 -3.88 14.13 2.88
N ASN A 150 -4.19 12.90 3.26
CA ASN A 150 -3.74 11.72 2.51
C ASN A 150 -4.89 10.80 2.07
N PHE A 151 -5.97 10.74 2.83
CA PHE A 151 -7.14 9.98 2.41
C PHE A 151 -8.02 10.77 1.44
N LEU A 152 -8.15 12.08 1.66
CA LEU A 152 -8.76 13.00 0.70
C LEU A 152 -7.71 13.50 -0.30
N PRO A 153 -8.11 13.77 -1.56
CA PRO A 153 -7.23 14.36 -2.56
C PRO A 153 -6.77 15.76 -2.09
N SER A 154 -5.58 15.82 -1.51
CA SER A 154 -4.99 17.05 -0.97
C SER A 154 -3.74 17.42 -1.74
N THR A 155 -3.65 18.69 -2.11
CA THR A 155 -2.52 19.27 -2.85
C THR A 155 -1.35 19.67 -1.96
N HIS A 156 -1.32 19.23 -0.69
CA HIS A 156 -0.25 19.61 0.22
C HIS A 156 1.10 19.07 -0.26
N ARG A 157 2.14 19.90 -0.14
CA ARG A 157 3.50 19.57 -0.56
C ARG A 157 4.18 18.64 0.44
N PRO A 158 5.14 17.81 -0.01
CA PRO A 158 6.02 17.09 0.91
C PRO A 158 6.85 18.08 1.74
N PHE A 159 7.36 17.61 2.88
CA PHE A 159 8.12 18.45 3.80
C PHE A 159 9.45 18.97 3.24
N CYS A 160 10.16 18.15 2.47
CA CYS A 160 11.46 18.54 1.92
C CYS A 160 11.32 19.31 0.60
N ASP A 161 12.36 20.05 0.23
CA ASP A 161 12.51 20.75 -1.05
C ASP A 161 12.83 19.79 -2.22
N GLY A 162 13.26 18.56 -1.91
CA GLY A 162 13.68 17.54 -2.88
C GLY A 162 15.16 17.61 -3.25
N ILE A 163 15.89 18.57 -2.69
CA ILE A 163 17.33 18.79 -2.92
C ILE A 163 18.10 18.41 -1.64
N ASN A 164 17.62 18.91 -0.50
CA ASN A 164 18.21 18.69 0.81
C ASN A 164 17.32 17.78 1.64
N TRP A 165 17.93 16.75 2.20
CA TRP A 165 17.26 15.77 3.04
C TRP A 165 17.91 15.72 4.41
N PRO A 166 17.11 15.62 5.49
CA PRO A 166 17.66 15.49 6.82
C PRO A 166 18.41 14.16 6.96
N ILE A 167 19.63 14.25 7.50
CA ILE A 167 20.52 13.11 7.68
C ILE A 167 20.46 12.65 9.14
N ARG A 168 20.48 11.33 9.33
CA ARG A 168 20.57 10.67 10.63
C ARG A 168 21.85 11.11 11.34
N LYS A 169 21.68 11.80 12.47
CA LYS A 169 22.78 12.13 13.40
C LYS A 169 22.83 11.07 14.50
N ILE A 170 23.81 10.17 14.41
CA ILE A 170 23.96 9.01 15.32
C ILE A 170 24.04 9.43 16.79
N THR A 171 24.55 10.63 17.08
CA THR A 171 24.70 11.15 18.43
C THR A 171 23.43 11.71 19.06
N LYS A 172 22.34 11.89 18.30
CA LYS A 172 21.11 12.55 18.77
C LYS A 172 20.02 11.54 19.09
N SER A 173 19.25 11.83 20.14
CA SER A 173 18.05 11.05 20.48
C SER A 173 16.94 11.25 19.43
N PHE A 174 15.97 10.33 19.36
CA PHE A 174 14.86 10.41 18.42
C PHE A 174 14.05 11.71 18.55
N GLU A 175 13.77 12.16 19.77
CA GLU A 175 13.02 13.41 19.98
C GLU A 175 13.83 14.65 19.57
N GLU A 176 15.15 14.64 19.75
CA GLU A 176 16.01 15.71 19.24
C GLU A 176 16.04 15.72 17.71
N GLN A 177 16.14 14.55 17.07
CA GLN A 177 16.10 14.42 15.61
C GLN A 177 14.78 14.94 15.06
N LYS A 178 13.66 14.51 15.65
CA LYS A 178 12.32 14.99 15.31
C LYS A 178 12.21 16.51 15.46
N LYS A 179 12.67 17.11 16.56
CA LYS A 179 12.64 18.57 16.71
C LYS A 179 13.44 19.27 15.61
N LEU A 180 14.63 18.78 15.26
CA LEU A 180 15.46 19.39 14.22
C LEU A 180 14.81 19.31 12.83
N VAL A 181 14.22 18.17 12.50
CA VAL A 181 13.53 18.01 11.21
C VAL A 181 12.33 18.95 11.12
N MET A 182 11.57 19.08 12.20
CA MET A 182 10.35 19.91 12.23
C MET A 182 10.64 21.41 12.40
N MET A 183 11.87 21.80 12.74
CA MET A 183 12.29 23.21 12.83
C MET A 183 12.97 23.70 11.54
N ASN A 184 13.56 22.80 10.76
CA ASN A 184 14.25 23.11 9.50
C ASN A 184 13.34 23.00 8.26
N VAL A 185 12.05 22.75 8.48
CA VAL A 185 11.01 22.63 7.46
C VAL A 185 9.91 23.63 7.79
#